data_AF-A0A1W9P2K6-F1
#
_entry.id   AF-A0A1W9P2K6-F1
#
_cell.length_a   1.000
_cell.length_b   1.000
_cell.length_c   1.000
_cell.angle_alpha   90.00
_cell.angle_beta   90.00
_cell.angle_gamma   90.00
#
_symmetry.space_group_name_H-M   'P 1'
#
loop_
_entity.id
_entity.type
_entity.pdbx_description
1 polymer ?
#
loop_
_entity_poly.entity_id
_entity_poly.type
_entity_poly.pdbx_seq_one_letter_code
_entity_poly.pdbx_strand_id
1 'polypeptide(L)'
;MSELDSRNEKCRQFFVKLRWQGKRRYCPKCKYKRKIYSLSDGRFKCGRCSFKFQDFTYTYLQTLQIPFSEIVHLIHSFILDIPPYRYNSKNVSLKTAQKFYTLIRQAIYDHSIWYLIKQIKLYNENLLSPYNIYYNLTEYLAKQLKKLASYKKIDINEAICSYLLEVRQSGKWPMDMMFNFWFISMGAEDCYLPCSKNR
;
A
#
# COMPACT_ATOMS: atom_id res chain seq x y z
N MET A 1 32.13 -0.71 0.85
CA MET A 1 30.67 -0.54 0.80
C MET A 1 30.25 0.05 2.14
N SER A 2 29.59 1.21 2.17
CA SER A 2 29.26 1.84 3.46
C SER A 2 28.17 1.05 4.19
N GLU A 3 28.13 1.11 5.52
CA GLU A 3 27.14 0.39 6.34
C GLU A 3 25.68 0.78 5.99
N LEU A 4 25.49 2.04 5.56
CA LEU A 4 24.20 2.59 5.14
C LEU A 4 23.69 1.91 3.86
N ASP A 5 24.59 1.62 2.92
CA ASP A 5 24.25 0.96 1.65
C ASP A 5 23.79 -0.48 1.89
N SER A 6 24.43 -1.18 2.83
CA SER A 6 24.03 -2.54 3.22
C SER A 6 22.62 -2.58 3.79
N ARG A 7 22.29 -1.62 4.67
CA ARG A 7 20.94 -1.51 5.26
C ARG A 7 19.88 -1.21 4.21
N ASN A 8 20.16 -0.26 3.32
CA ASN A 8 19.24 0.11 2.26
C ASN A 8 18.94 -1.07 1.32
N GLU A 9 19.95 -1.88 0.97
CA GLU A 9 19.75 -3.07 0.15
C GLU A 9 18.92 -4.16 0.86
N LYS A 10 19.12 -4.37 2.17
CA LYS A 10 18.26 -5.28 2.95
C LYS A 10 16.80 -4.83 2.94
N CYS A 11 16.54 -3.54 3.18
CA CYS A 11 15.20 -2.97 3.09
C CYS A 11 14.61 -3.10 1.68
N ARG A 12 15.42 -2.87 0.63
CA ARG A 12 15.00 -3.09 -0.75
C ARG A 12 14.57 -4.53 -1.00
N GLN A 13 15.38 -5.50 -0.57
CA GLN A 13 15.04 -6.92 -0.72
C GLN A 13 13.76 -7.29 0.02
N PHE A 14 13.53 -6.72 1.20
CA PHE A 14 12.28 -6.87 1.94
C PHE A 14 11.07 -6.40 1.10
N PHE A 15 11.10 -5.19 0.54
CA PHE A 15 10.03 -4.70 -0.33
C PHE A 15 9.85 -5.52 -1.61
N VAL A 16 10.93 -6.04 -2.20
CA VAL A 16 10.86 -6.91 -3.38
C VAL A 16 10.16 -8.23 -3.03
N LYS A 17 10.51 -8.85 -1.90
CA LYS A 17 9.84 -10.06 -1.40
C LYS A 17 8.36 -9.79 -1.16
N LEU A 18 8.01 -8.67 -0.54
CA LEU A 18 6.61 -8.26 -0.34
C LEU A 18 5.87 -8.10 -1.66
N ARG A 19 6.42 -7.33 -2.61
CA ARG A 19 5.74 -7.06 -3.88
C ARG A 19 5.39 -8.35 -4.63
N TRP A 20 6.31 -9.30 -4.67
CA TRP A 20 6.15 -10.50 -5.47
C TRP A 20 5.56 -11.67 -4.67
N GLN A 21 5.54 -11.63 -3.34
CA GLN A 21 4.90 -12.63 -2.47
C GLN A 21 5.42 -14.06 -2.72
N GLY A 22 6.70 -14.21 -3.06
CA GLY A 22 7.28 -15.49 -3.49
C GLY A 22 6.78 -16.00 -4.87
N LYS A 23 5.92 -15.24 -5.56
CA LYS A 23 5.44 -15.56 -6.91
C LYS A 23 6.46 -15.10 -7.96
N ARG A 24 6.38 -15.69 -9.15
CA ARG A 24 7.19 -15.26 -10.30
C ARG A 24 6.86 -13.83 -10.71
N ARG A 25 7.91 -13.06 -11.03
CA ARG A 25 7.76 -11.70 -11.60
C ARG A 25 6.90 -11.74 -12.84
N TYR A 26 6.06 -10.71 -13.02
CA TYR A 26 5.19 -10.58 -14.18
C TYR A 26 5.25 -9.16 -14.75
N CYS A 27 4.98 -9.03 -16.04
CA CYS A 27 4.97 -7.73 -16.69
C CYS A 27 3.84 -6.87 -16.14
N PRO A 28 4.11 -5.68 -15.57
CA PRO A 28 3.06 -4.88 -14.96
C PRO A 28 2.07 -4.31 -16.00
N LYS A 29 2.49 -4.15 -17.27
CA LYS A 29 1.68 -3.69 -18.42
C LYS A 29 0.74 -4.76 -18.97
N CYS A 30 1.24 -5.95 -19.32
CA CYS A 30 0.44 -7.00 -19.99
C CYS A 30 0.13 -8.23 -19.12
N LYS A 31 0.56 -8.22 -17.85
CA LYS A 31 0.40 -9.31 -16.86
C LYS A 31 1.01 -10.67 -17.26
N TYR A 32 1.81 -10.72 -18.32
CA TYR A 32 2.49 -11.93 -18.77
C TYR A 32 3.56 -12.39 -17.78
N LYS A 33 3.60 -13.69 -17.48
CA LYS A 33 4.41 -14.28 -16.39
C LYS A 33 5.55 -15.21 -16.85
N ARG A 34 5.55 -15.66 -18.11
CA ARG A 34 6.42 -16.77 -18.57
C ARG A 34 7.82 -16.29 -18.99
N LYS A 35 7.91 -15.50 -20.07
CA LYS A 35 9.19 -14.99 -20.60
C LYS A 35 9.45 -13.57 -20.09
N ILE A 36 10.16 -13.46 -18.96
CA ILE A 36 10.66 -12.19 -18.41
C ILE A 36 12.19 -12.28 -18.40
N TYR A 37 12.85 -11.45 -19.20
CA TYR A 37 14.31 -11.44 -19.33
C TYR A 37 14.91 -10.42 -18.36
N SER A 38 15.95 -10.79 -17.62
CA SER A 38 16.77 -9.84 -16.86
C SER A 38 17.76 -9.15 -17.80
N LEU A 39 17.82 -7.82 -17.71
CA LEU A 39 18.79 -7.01 -18.41
C LEU A 39 19.98 -6.71 -17.51
N SER A 40 21.13 -6.37 -18.09
CA SER A 40 22.36 -6.04 -17.36
C SER A 40 22.25 -4.80 -16.47
N ASP A 41 21.32 -3.88 -16.80
CA ASP A 41 21.03 -2.66 -16.04
C ASP A 41 20.12 -2.89 -14.81
N GLY A 42 19.87 -4.15 -14.44
CA GLY A 42 18.99 -4.52 -13.32
C GLY A 42 17.50 -4.34 -13.61
N ARG A 43 17.12 -4.05 -14.87
CA ARG A 43 15.72 -4.03 -15.32
C ARG A 43 15.28 -5.38 -15.88
N PHE A 44 13.98 -5.51 -16.10
CA PHE A 44 13.34 -6.67 -16.72
C PHE A 44 12.70 -6.29 -18.05
N LYS A 45 12.79 -7.15 -19.07
CA LYS A 45 12.10 -7.01 -20.35
C LYS A 45 11.05 -8.10 -20.51
N CYS A 46 9.81 -7.72 -20.82
CA CYS A 46 8.76 -8.68 -21.14
C CYS A 46 8.96 -9.27 -22.55
N GLY A 47 8.95 -10.59 -22.68
CA GLY A 47 9.04 -11.27 -23.98
C GLY A 47 7.78 -11.17 -24.85
N ARG A 48 6.64 -10.75 -24.30
CA ARG A 48 5.38 -10.58 -25.06
C ARG A 48 5.23 -9.16 -25.61
N CYS A 49 5.36 -8.14 -24.75
CA CYS A 49 5.11 -6.75 -25.13
C CYS A 49 6.38 -5.88 -25.20
N SER A 50 7.57 -6.48 -25.03
CA SER A 50 8.87 -5.80 -25.02
C SER A 50 9.04 -4.68 -23.98
N PHE A 51 8.06 -4.50 -23.09
CA PHE A 51 8.10 -3.46 -22.06
C PHE A 51 9.24 -3.71 -21.07
N LYS A 52 10.04 -2.68 -20.82
CA LYS A 52 11.10 -2.67 -19.82
C LYS A 52 10.56 -2.14 -18.50
N PHE A 53 10.77 -2.86 -17.40
CA PHE A 53 10.27 -2.49 -16.07
C PHE A 53 11.26 -2.87 -14.99
N GLN A 54 11.15 -2.22 -13.84
CA GLN A 54 11.86 -2.57 -12.61
C GLN A 54 10.88 -3.22 -11.62
N ASP A 55 11.43 -3.73 -10.51
CA ASP A 55 10.61 -4.29 -9.44
C ASP A 55 9.47 -3.36 -9.06
N PHE A 56 9.69 -2.05 -8.87
CA PHE A 56 8.64 -1.13 -8.38
C PHE A 56 7.83 -0.39 -9.45
N THR A 57 7.94 -0.73 -10.74
CA THR A 57 7.24 0.01 -11.80
C THR A 57 5.71 0.02 -11.60
N TYR A 58 5.08 1.19 -11.83
CA TYR A 58 3.66 1.49 -11.60
C TYR A 58 3.19 1.31 -10.15
N THR A 59 4.03 1.69 -9.18
CA THR A 59 3.60 1.78 -7.77
C THR A 59 3.97 3.10 -7.14
N TYR A 60 3.34 3.45 -6.01
CA TYR A 60 3.67 4.65 -5.23
C TYR A 60 5.14 4.67 -4.80
N LEU A 61 5.77 3.50 -4.58
CA LEU A 61 7.20 3.43 -4.27
C LEU A 61 8.09 3.93 -5.43
N GLN A 62 7.64 3.84 -6.68
CA GLN A 62 8.41 4.38 -7.81
C GLN A 62 8.37 5.92 -7.86
N THR A 63 7.30 6.54 -7.38
CA THR A 63 7.14 8.01 -7.42
C THR A 63 7.95 8.71 -6.31
N LEU A 64 8.46 7.92 -5.37
CA LEU A 64 9.31 8.33 -4.27
C LEU A 64 10.78 8.09 -4.64
N GLN A 65 11.53 9.17 -4.78
CA GLN A 65 12.98 9.12 -4.99
C GLN A 65 13.70 9.17 -3.63
N ILE A 66 13.48 8.14 -2.81
CA ILE A 66 13.97 8.08 -1.43
C ILE A 66 14.61 6.70 -1.20
N PRO A 67 15.69 6.58 -0.40
CA PRO A 67 16.21 5.29 0.05
C PRO A 67 15.12 4.42 0.71
N PHE A 68 15.16 3.11 0.49
CA PHE A 68 14.21 2.17 1.10
C PHE A 68 14.31 2.12 2.63
N SER A 69 15.49 2.37 3.20
CA SER A 69 15.66 2.50 4.65
C SER A 69 14.82 3.66 5.23
N GLU A 70 14.85 4.82 4.57
CA GLU A 70 14.05 5.98 4.96
C GLU A 70 12.56 5.73 4.76
N ILE A 71 12.17 4.98 3.73
CA ILE A 71 10.77 4.56 3.54
C ILE A 71 10.29 3.74 4.73
N VAL A 72 11.09 2.79 5.24
CA VAL A 72 10.74 2.02 6.44
C VAL A 72 10.56 2.94 7.65
N HIS A 73 11.48 3.89 7.86
CA HIS A 73 11.38 4.84 8.97
C HIS A 73 10.15 5.76 8.85
N LEU A 74 9.86 6.27 7.65
CA LEU A 74 8.67 7.09 7.40
C LEU A 74 7.36 6.31 7.60
N ILE A 75 7.31 5.03 7.21
CA ILE A 75 6.17 4.15 7.49
C ILE A 75 5.97 3.99 8.99
N HIS A 76 7.06 3.72 9.72
CA HIS A 76 7.03 3.57 11.16
C HIS A 76 6.56 4.87 11.85
N SER A 77 7.09 6.03 11.44
CA SER A 77 6.64 7.33 11.93
C SER A 77 5.17 7.61 11.61
N PHE A 78 4.68 7.21 10.43
CA PHE A 78 3.28 7.32 10.07
C PHE A 78 2.38 6.49 11.01
N ILE A 79 2.80 5.26 11.35
CA ILE A 79 2.05 4.37 12.25
C ILE A 79 2.02 4.88 13.70
N LEU A 80 3.10 5.52 14.15
CA LEU A 80 3.16 6.15 15.46
C LEU A 80 2.45 7.51 15.51
N ASP A 81 1.68 7.87 14.47
CA ASP A 81 1.02 9.17 14.32
C ASP A 81 1.97 10.38 14.49
N ILE A 82 3.26 10.18 14.20
CA ILE A 82 4.25 11.25 14.22
C ILE A 82 4.01 12.12 13.00
N PRO A 83 3.71 13.42 13.14
CA PRO A 83 3.47 14.29 12.00
C PRO A 83 4.76 14.50 11.17
N PRO A 84 4.65 14.77 9.86
CA PRO A 84 5.81 14.78 8.95
C PRO A 84 6.85 15.86 9.29
N TYR A 85 6.46 16.95 9.97
CA TYR A 85 7.39 17.99 10.42
C TYR A 85 8.26 17.58 11.61
N ARG A 86 7.89 16.51 12.32
CA ARG A 86 8.72 15.90 13.39
C ARG A 86 9.63 14.80 12.87
N TYR A 87 9.46 14.37 11.62
CA TYR A 87 10.37 13.42 11.00
C TYR A 87 11.69 14.11 10.70
N ASN A 88 12.72 13.80 11.49
CA ASN A 88 14.04 14.39 11.35
C ASN A 88 15.01 13.36 10.76
N SER A 89 15.27 13.47 9.45
CA SER A 89 16.28 12.69 8.75
C SER A 89 17.14 13.60 7.89
N LYS A 90 18.45 13.31 7.83
CA LYS A 90 19.39 14.01 6.95
C LYS A 90 19.14 13.73 5.46
N ASN A 91 18.46 12.63 5.14
CA ASN A 91 18.29 12.14 3.76
C ASN A 91 16.94 12.53 3.14
N VAL A 92 16.00 13.08 3.92
CA VAL A 92 14.64 13.35 3.48
C VAL A 92 14.24 14.76 3.87
N SER A 93 13.91 15.59 2.87
CA SER A 93 13.37 16.93 3.11
C SER A 93 11.95 16.86 3.71
N LEU A 94 11.54 17.91 4.43
CA LEU A 94 10.17 18.05 4.93
C LEU A 94 9.12 17.89 3.82
N LYS A 95 9.36 18.52 2.66
CA LYS A 95 8.47 18.42 1.49
C LYS A 95 8.33 16.97 1.01
N THR A 96 9.42 16.22 1.02
CA THR A 96 9.44 14.81 0.66
C THR A 96 8.68 13.95 1.68
N ALA A 97 8.88 14.20 2.98
CA ALA A 97 8.14 13.51 4.05
C ALA A 97 6.63 13.82 3.99
N GLN A 98 6.23 15.07 3.75
CA GLN A 98 4.83 15.44 3.54
C GLN A 98 4.23 14.74 2.32
N LYS A 99 4.94 14.73 1.18
CA LYS A 99 4.54 14.01 -0.02
C LYS A 99 4.37 12.51 0.27
N PHE A 100 5.28 11.92 1.02
CA PHE A 100 5.22 10.52 1.42
C PHE A 100 3.94 10.21 2.23
N TYR A 101 3.64 11.03 3.24
CA TYR A 101 2.45 10.86 4.07
C TYR A 101 1.16 10.99 3.25
N THR A 102 1.10 11.95 2.33
CA THR A 102 -0.03 12.10 1.40
C THR A 102 -0.18 10.87 0.50
N LEU A 103 0.93 10.32 -0.03
CA LEU A 103 0.90 9.13 -0.86
C LEU A 103 0.44 7.89 -0.09
N ILE A 104 0.84 7.71 1.18
CA ILE A 104 0.32 6.63 2.02
C ILE A 104 -1.19 6.78 2.23
N ARG A 105 -1.66 7.97 2.61
CA ARG A 105 -3.09 8.21 2.80
C ARG A 105 -3.89 7.94 1.53
N GLN A 106 -3.37 8.36 0.39
CA GLN A 106 -3.97 8.09 -0.92
C GLN A 106 -3.98 6.59 -1.23
N ALA A 107 -2.89 5.86 -0.95
CA ALA A 107 -2.84 4.42 -1.16
C ALA A 107 -3.84 3.66 -0.27
N ILE A 108 -4.04 4.09 0.97
CA ILE A 108 -5.06 3.55 1.88
C ILE A 108 -6.46 3.83 1.32
N TYR A 109 -6.72 5.05 0.85
CA TYR A 109 -8.00 5.45 0.26
C TYR A 109 -8.32 4.68 -1.03
N ASP A 110 -7.36 4.57 -1.94
CA ASP A 110 -7.52 3.84 -3.20
C ASP A 110 -7.80 2.35 -2.94
N HIS A 111 -7.18 1.78 -1.91
CA HIS A 111 -7.42 0.40 -1.48
C HIS A 111 -8.82 0.21 -0.89
N SER A 112 -9.26 1.12 -0.02
CA SER A 112 -10.59 1.03 0.60
C SER A 112 -11.70 1.15 -0.45
N ILE A 113 -11.56 2.06 -1.44
CA ILE A 113 -12.48 2.15 -2.58
C ILE A 113 -12.49 0.84 -3.37
N TRP A 114 -11.32 0.32 -3.74
CA TRP A 114 -11.24 -0.93 -4.51
C TRP A 114 -11.94 -2.09 -3.78
N TYR A 115 -11.74 -2.19 -2.46
CA TYR A 115 -12.38 -3.19 -1.62
C TYR A 115 -13.91 -3.04 -1.62
N LEU A 116 -14.42 -1.82 -1.46
CA LEU A 116 -15.86 -1.54 -1.53
C LEU A 116 -16.46 -1.92 -2.89
N ILE A 117 -15.81 -1.56 -4.00
CA ILE A 117 -16.25 -1.92 -5.34
C ILE A 117 -16.28 -3.45 -5.51
N LYS A 118 -15.27 -4.15 -5.00
CA LYS A 118 -15.21 -5.62 -5.02
C LYS A 118 -16.39 -6.23 -4.26
N GLN A 119 -16.70 -5.72 -3.07
CA GLN A 119 -17.85 -6.18 -2.28
C GLN A 119 -19.19 -5.93 -2.99
N ILE A 120 -19.36 -4.75 -3.60
CA ILE A 120 -20.56 -4.41 -4.37
C ILE A 120 -20.73 -5.35 -5.57
N LYS A 121 -19.65 -5.67 -6.29
CA LYS A 121 -19.70 -6.62 -7.42
C LYS A 121 -20.14 -8.01 -6.96
N LEU A 122 -19.56 -8.51 -5.87
CA LEU A 122 -19.92 -9.81 -5.30
C LEU A 122 -21.38 -9.85 -4.82
N TYR A 123 -21.88 -8.73 -4.30
CA TYR A 123 -23.29 -8.61 -3.90
C TYR A 123 -24.24 -8.57 -5.11
N ASN A 124 -23.88 -7.83 -6.18
CA ASN A 124 -24.72 -7.66 -7.37
C ASN A 124 -24.72 -8.87 -8.31
N GLU A 125 -23.73 -9.76 -8.25
CA GLU A 125 -23.80 -11.05 -8.96
C GLU A 125 -24.95 -11.95 -8.44
N ASN A 126 -25.52 -11.64 -7.26
CA ASN A 126 -26.73 -12.27 -6.75
C ASN A 126 -28.05 -11.55 -7.14
N LEU A 127 -28.00 -10.46 -7.92
CA LEU A 127 -29.18 -9.70 -8.39
C LEU A 127 -28.95 -9.15 -9.82
N LEU A 128 -29.44 -9.93 -10.80
CA LEU A 128 -29.64 -9.65 -12.24
C LEU A 128 -29.25 -8.27 -12.85
N SER A 129 -28.52 -8.39 -13.97
CA SER A 129 -28.36 -7.49 -15.12
C SER A 129 -27.47 -6.21 -15.00
N PRO A 130 -26.36 -6.12 -15.78
CA PRO A 130 -25.39 -5.00 -15.75
C PRO A 130 -25.95 -3.60 -16.05
N TYR A 131 -27.10 -3.50 -16.71
CA TYR A 131 -27.66 -2.22 -17.16
C TYR A 131 -28.35 -1.41 -16.05
N ASN A 132 -28.69 -2.04 -14.92
CA ASN A 132 -29.37 -1.38 -13.81
C ASN A 132 -28.40 -0.80 -12.74
N ILE A 133 -27.09 -1.02 -12.91
CA ILE A 133 -26.07 -0.73 -11.90
C ILE A 133 -25.77 0.77 -11.81
N TYR A 134 -25.65 1.48 -12.94
CA TYR A 134 -25.25 2.90 -12.91
C TYR A 134 -26.36 3.86 -12.44
N TYR A 135 -27.63 3.54 -12.70
CA TYR A 135 -28.76 4.38 -12.28
C TYR A 135 -29.17 4.12 -10.81
N ASN A 136 -29.03 2.88 -10.33
CA ASN A 136 -29.32 2.56 -8.93
C ASN A 136 -28.14 2.84 -7.98
N LEU A 137 -26.88 2.89 -8.46
CA LEU A 137 -25.74 3.23 -7.59
C LEU A 137 -25.83 4.66 -7.07
N THR A 138 -26.22 5.61 -7.91
CA THR A 138 -26.34 7.02 -7.52
C THR A 138 -27.50 7.23 -6.57
N GLU A 139 -28.65 6.58 -6.80
CA GLU A 139 -29.78 6.63 -5.87
C GLU A 139 -29.53 5.90 -4.55
N TYR A 140 -28.86 4.72 -4.59
CA TYR A 140 -28.57 3.94 -3.39
C TYR A 140 -27.46 4.60 -2.54
N LEU A 141 -26.37 5.05 -3.17
CA LEU A 141 -25.33 5.82 -2.48
C LEU A 141 -25.87 7.16 -1.99
N ALA A 142 -26.73 7.84 -2.76
CA ALA A 142 -27.38 9.08 -2.28
C ALA A 142 -28.37 8.81 -1.14
N LYS A 143 -29.12 7.70 -1.14
CA LYS A 143 -29.99 7.30 -0.02
C LYS A 143 -29.17 6.94 1.22
N GLN A 144 -28.09 6.17 1.08
CA GLN A 144 -27.22 5.80 2.20
C GLN A 144 -26.47 7.03 2.74
N LEU A 145 -25.94 7.90 1.88
CA LEU A 145 -25.31 9.16 2.28
C LEU A 145 -26.32 10.14 2.90
N LYS A 146 -27.56 10.25 2.40
CA LYS A 146 -28.62 11.05 3.03
C LYS A 146 -29.07 10.48 4.38
N LYS A 147 -29.14 9.15 4.50
CA LYS A 147 -29.49 8.47 5.76
C LYS A 147 -28.38 8.60 6.80
N LEU A 148 -27.11 8.57 6.38
CA LEU A 148 -25.94 8.84 7.22
C LEU A 148 -25.83 10.33 7.60
N ALA A 149 -26.07 11.25 6.67
CA ALA A 149 -26.07 12.70 6.92
C ALA A 149 -27.23 13.17 7.79
N SER A 150 -28.37 12.46 7.76
CA SER A 150 -29.56 12.73 8.57
C SER A 150 -29.42 12.26 10.02
N TYR A 151 -28.53 11.31 10.33
CA TYR A 151 -28.55 10.61 11.63
C TYR A 151 -27.41 10.97 12.57
N LYS A 152 -26.35 11.66 12.11
CA LYS A 152 -25.33 12.34 12.92
C LYS A 152 -24.44 13.13 11.97
N LYS A 153 -23.90 14.29 12.40
CA LYS A 153 -22.77 14.95 11.75
C LYS A 153 -21.55 14.01 11.81
N ILE A 154 -21.50 12.99 10.97
CA ILE A 154 -20.41 12.01 10.96
C ILE A 154 -19.29 12.58 10.11
N ASP A 155 -18.23 12.98 10.79
CA ASP A 155 -16.94 13.24 10.17
C ASP A 155 -16.47 11.92 9.52
N ILE A 156 -16.12 11.96 8.24
CA ILE A 156 -15.64 10.78 7.47
C ILE A 156 -14.48 10.09 8.21
N ASN A 157 -13.70 10.85 8.98
CA ASN A 157 -12.62 10.32 9.82
C ASN A 157 -13.15 9.41 10.94
N GLU A 158 -14.31 9.70 11.53
CA GLU A 158 -14.91 8.93 12.62
C GLU A 158 -15.50 7.60 12.12
N ALA A 159 -16.03 7.58 10.89
CA ALA A 159 -16.48 6.36 10.23
C ALA A 159 -15.30 5.45 9.84
N ILE A 160 -14.20 6.04 9.37
CA ILE A 160 -12.95 5.31 9.11
C ILE A 160 -12.38 4.75 10.42
N CYS A 161 -12.35 5.53 11.50
CA CYS A 161 -11.89 5.08 12.82
C CYS A 161 -12.75 3.96 13.41
N SER A 162 -14.08 4.02 13.26
CA SER A 162 -15.00 2.98 13.75
C SER A 162 -14.80 1.66 12.99
N TYR A 163 -14.64 1.73 11.67
CA TYR A 163 -14.31 0.57 10.84
C TYR A 163 -12.94 -0.02 11.21
N LEU A 164 -11.93 0.82 11.45
CA LEU A 164 -10.61 0.37 11.88
C LEU A 164 -10.62 -0.26 13.30
N LEU A 165 -11.52 0.20 14.20
CA LEU A 165 -11.70 -0.38 15.54
C LEU A 165 -12.44 -1.73 15.52
N GLU A 166 -13.47 -1.90 14.69
CA GLU A 166 -14.15 -3.19 14.48
C GLU A 166 -13.22 -4.24 13.84
N VAL A 167 -12.37 -3.82 12.89
CA VAL A 167 -11.36 -4.68 12.27
C VAL A 167 -10.26 -5.07 13.29
N ARG A 168 -9.94 -4.19 14.24
CA ARG A 168 -9.01 -4.49 15.36
C ARG A 168 -9.56 -5.53 16.33
N GLN A 169 -10.85 -5.48 16.66
CA GLN A 169 -11.48 -6.39 17.62
C GLN A 169 -11.82 -7.77 17.06
N SER A 170 -12.06 -7.86 15.74
CA SER A 170 -12.47 -9.11 15.09
C SER A 170 -11.30 -10.04 14.71
N GLY A 171 -10.05 -9.56 14.77
CA GLY A 171 -8.84 -10.34 14.44
C GLY A 171 -8.77 -10.87 12.99
N LYS A 172 -9.79 -10.63 12.18
CA LYS A 172 -9.95 -11.11 10.81
C LYS A 172 -9.66 -9.98 9.84
N TRP A 173 -8.37 -9.77 9.60
CA TRP A 173 -7.92 -8.88 8.54
C TRP A 173 -8.18 -9.54 7.17
N PRO A 174 -8.84 -8.86 6.21
CA PRO A 174 -9.00 -9.39 4.87
C PRO A 174 -7.62 -9.50 4.20
N MET A 175 -7.29 -10.66 3.64
CA MET A 175 -5.96 -11.06 3.15
C MET A 175 -5.35 -10.10 2.10
N ASP A 176 -6.16 -9.27 1.43
CA ASP A 176 -5.70 -8.24 0.50
C ASP A 176 -5.21 -6.95 1.21
N MET A 177 -5.54 -6.75 2.50
CA MET A 177 -5.03 -5.69 3.39
C MET A 177 -3.76 -6.08 4.16
N MET A 178 -3.41 -7.38 4.23
CA MET A 178 -2.12 -7.80 4.82
C MET A 178 -0.91 -7.21 4.09
N PHE A 179 -1.10 -6.64 2.88
CA PHE A 179 -0.02 -6.04 2.11
C PHE A 179 0.45 -4.66 2.56
N ASN A 180 -0.30 -3.94 3.42
CA ASN A 180 0.09 -2.58 3.83
C ASN A 180 0.07 -2.28 5.34
N PHE A 181 -0.42 -3.16 6.23
CA PHE A 181 -0.47 -2.81 7.67
C PHE A 181 -0.09 -3.93 8.66
N TRP A 182 -0.26 -5.22 8.32
CA TRP A 182 0.03 -6.33 9.25
C TRP A 182 1.54 -6.60 9.46
N PHE A 183 2.42 -6.03 8.64
CA PHE A 183 3.86 -6.32 8.69
C PHE A 183 4.69 -5.38 9.57
N ILE A 184 4.15 -4.25 10.02
CA ILE A 184 4.92 -3.32 10.87
C ILE A 184 4.90 -3.73 12.34
N SER A 185 3.94 -4.55 12.78
CA SER A 185 3.91 -5.06 14.17
C SER A 185 4.69 -6.36 14.41
N MET A 186 5.12 -7.10 13.37
CA MET A 186 5.83 -8.38 13.57
C MET A 186 7.09 -8.61 12.70
N GLY A 187 7.45 -7.68 11.79
CA GLY A 187 8.62 -7.85 10.90
C GLY A 187 9.62 -6.71 10.90
N ALA A 188 9.36 -5.63 11.64
CA ALA A 188 10.33 -4.54 11.80
C ALA A 188 11.51 -4.96 12.68
N GLU A 189 11.32 -5.89 13.62
CA GLU A 189 12.37 -6.35 14.54
C GLU A 189 13.55 -7.01 13.80
N ASP A 190 13.29 -7.74 12.71
CA ASP A 190 14.35 -8.38 11.91
C ASP A 190 15.14 -7.40 11.03
N CYS A 191 14.63 -6.19 10.81
CA CYS A 191 15.41 -5.08 10.23
C CYS A 191 16.10 -4.22 11.31
N TYR A 192 15.65 -4.29 12.57
CA TYR A 192 16.20 -3.57 13.71
C TYR A 192 17.26 -4.37 14.50
N LEU A 193 17.33 -5.69 14.36
CA LEU A 193 18.31 -6.56 15.05
C LEU A 193 19.13 -7.35 14.01
N PRO A 194 20.46 -7.10 13.92
CA PRO A 194 21.37 -7.53 14.97
C PRO A 194 22.46 -6.48 15.25
N CYS A 195 22.27 -5.60 16.23
CA CYS A 195 23.40 -4.83 16.79
C CYS A 195 23.14 -4.23 18.18
N SER A 196 22.41 -4.93 19.08
CA SER A 196 22.30 -4.51 20.48
C SER A 196 22.61 -5.60 21.51
N LYS A 197 23.19 -6.73 21.09
CA LYS A 197 23.79 -7.71 22.03
C LYS A 197 25.29 -7.79 21.77
N ASN A 198 26.01 -6.80 22.28
CA ASN A 198 27.40 -6.86 22.74
C ASN A 198 27.80 -5.48 23.25
N ARG A 199 27.36 -5.16 24.46
CA ARG A 199 28.14 -4.38 25.41
C ARG A 199 27.67 -4.68 26.83
#